data_AF-A0A7C2SSU2-F1
#
_entry.id   AF-A0A7C2SSU2-F1
#
_cell.length_a   1.000
_cell.length_b   1.000
_cell.length_c   1.000
_cell.angle_alpha   90.00
_cell.angle_beta   90.00
_cell.angle_gamma   90.00
#
_symmetry.space_group_name_H-M   'P 1'
#
loop_
_entity.id
_entity.type
_entity.pdbx_description
1 polymer ?
#
loop_
_entity_poly.entity_id
_entity_poly.type
_entity_poly.pdbx_seq_one_letter_code
_entity_poly.pdbx_strand_id
1 'polypeptide(L)'
;MAEFTMAVTKPDGHVVQIGDNDSGRLVKPAPVYHRMTVRQAKAKYLNLKNYHDMGDKEHYYYEDHLEHKDLISAVSGLIDRADFRIFGGRSVDTKLIEALSGHRKIKSENKQETRIQKEHISLHNVDMDQEISRIKKKYHSNTHKIRFDIPESIDTKTIIPVFFFEFGLYIWRTDQFFLSVRCGPIGRNGRGGHAHNDQLAIELFINGQQMIADPGTYVYTADPRKRNQYRSVQSHFAPAMNGSEPGSLDLSLFRLGDSARAKVLYASRHGFVGYHKGFHKPVYRIIEIARSIQITDVYSDYKTINFRPLNHNGSADIPFSPSYGYQERRLDKQAVI
;
A
#
# COMPACT_ATOMS: atom_id res chain seq x y z
N MET A 1 -3.84 3.55 -16.09
CA MET A 1 -3.23 4.42 -15.06
C MET A 1 -4.30 5.06 -14.20
N ALA A 2 -5.16 5.95 -14.72
CA ALA A 2 -6.21 6.61 -13.90
C ALA A 2 -7.08 5.66 -13.09
N GLU A 3 -7.62 4.60 -13.73
CA GLU A 3 -8.44 3.63 -13.02
C GLU A 3 -7.67 2.83 -11.94
N PHE A 4 -6.38 2.58 -12.17
CA PHE A 4 -5.51 1.96 -11.17
C PHE A 4 -5.32 2.91 -9.99
N THR A 5 -4.92 4.17 -10.26
CA THR A 5 -4.78 5.23 -9.25
C THR A 5 -6.05 5.40 -8.42
N MET A 6 -7.22 5.47 -9.05
CA MET A 6 -8.51 5.55 -8.34
C MET A 6 -8.76 4.30 -7.49
N ALA A 7 -8.42 3.11 -7.97
CA ALA A 7 -8.60 1.85 -7.25
C ALA A 7 -7.68 1.73 -6.02
N VAL A 8 -6.45 2.24 -6.11
CA VAL A 8 -5.45 2.22 -5.03
C VAL A 8 -5.60 3.39 -4.04
N THR A 9 -6.48 4.35 -4.32
CA THR A 9 -6.75 5.47 -3.41
C THR A 9 -7.66 5.02 -2.27
N LYS A 10 -7.18 5.21 -1.04
CA LYS A 10 -7.90 4.96 0.21
C LYS A 10 -8.93 6.07 0.47
N PRO A 11 -9.89 5.86 1.38
CA PRO A 11 -10.88 6.88 1.73
C PRO A 11 -10.34 8.22 2.21
N ASP A 12 -9.14 8.25 2.79
CA ASP A 12 -8.47 9.47 3.25
C ASP A 12 -7.82 10.30 2.11
N GLY A 13 -7.90 9.83 0.86
CA GLY A 13 -7.31 10.47 -0.32
C GLY A 13 -5.89 9.99 -0.65
N HIS A 14 -5.24 9.27 0.27
CA HIS A 14 -3.90 8.74 0.05
C HIS A 14 -3.94 7.43 -0.74
N VAL A 15 -3.00 7.25 -1.66
CA VAL A 15 -2.80 5.94 -2.29
C VAL A 15 -2.18 4.94 -1.32
N VAL A 16 -2.53 3.66 -1.47
CA VAL A 16 -1.78 2.58 -0.83
C VAL A 16 -0.33 2.62 -1.30
N GLN A 17 0.57 2.36 -0.37
CA GLN A 17 1.99 2.28 -0.62
C GLN A 17 2.44 0.86 -0.91
N ILE A 18 3.15 0.67 -2.02
CA ILE A 18 3.63 -0.65 -2.46
C ILE A 18 5.04 -0.48 -3.02
N GLY A 19 6.02 -1.05 -2.33
CA GLY A 19 7.41 -0.74 -2.60
C GLY A 19 7.67 0.77 -2.58
N ASP A 20 8.41 1.29 -3.55
CA ASP A 20 8.59 2.73 -3.68
C ASP A 20 7.38 3.42 -4.33
N ASN A 21 6.88 4.51 -3.73
CA ASN A 21 5.80 5.34 -4.28
C ASN A 21 6.31 6.68 -4.80
N ASP A 22 7.11 6.61 -5.86
CA ASP A 22 7.40 7.81 -6.63
C ASP A 22 6.16 8.23 -7.42
N SER A 23 5.93 9.53 -7.49
CA SER A 23 4.88 10.03 -8.38
C SER A 23 5.20 9.77 -9.86
N GLY A 24 6.49 9.63 -10.24
CA GLY A 24 6.95 9.43 -11.62
C GLY A 24 6.59 10.57 -12.58
N ARG A 25 6.06 11.69 -12.07
CA ARG A 25 5.56 12.82 -12.85
C ARG A 25 6.68 13.83 -13.07
N LEU A 26 6.95 14.13 -14.34
CA LEU A 26 7.93 15.14 -14.74
C LEU A 26 7.46 16.56 -14.38
N VAL A 27 6.15 16.84 -14.51
CA VAL A 27 5.55 18.15 -14.22
C VAL A 27 4.29 17.95 -13.37
N LYS A 28 4.21 18.69 -12.26
CA LYS A 28 3.00 18.84 -11.43
C LYS A 28 2.67 20.33 -11.32
N PRO A 29 1.79 20.87 -12.19
CA PRO A 29 1.39 22.27 -12.17
C PRO A 29 0.71 22.73 -10.89
N ALA A 30 -0.07 21.85 -10.25
CA ALA A 30 -0.79 22.15 -9.01
C ALA A 30 -0.73 20.96 -8.04
N PRO A 31 0.47 20.63 -7.50
CA PRO A 31 0.58 19.55 -6.55
C PRO A 31 -0.12 19.93 -5.25
N VAL A 32 -0.51 18.92 -4.49
CA VAL A 32 -1.28 19.11 -3.27
C VAL A 32 -0.34 19.53 -2.16
N TYR A 33 -0.53 20.74 -1.61
CA TYR A 33 0.27 21.24 -0.49
C TYR A 33 -0.57 21.37 0.77
N HIS A 34 0.02 20.94 1.90
CA HIS A 34 -0.46 21.27 3.23
C HIS A 34 0.36 22.42 3.77
N ARG A 35 -0.32 23.50 4.17
CA ARG A 35 0.31 24.63 4.85
C ARG A 35 0.26 24.41 6.35
N MET A 36 1.41 24.54 7.00
CA MET A 36 1.53 24.54 8.46
C MET A 36 2.51 25.63 8.90
N THR A 37 2.63 25.87 10.20
CA THR A 37 3.72 26.70 10.74
C THR A 37 5.01 25.90 10.78
N VAL A 38 6.16 26.58 10.70
CA VAL A 38 7.47 25.95 10.92
C VAL A 38 7.53 25.23 12.27
N ARG A 39 6.90 25.79 13.32
CA ARG A 39 6.77 25.09 14.62
C ARG A 39 6.04 23.75 14.51
N GLN A 40 4.91 23.71 13.82
CA GLN A 40 4.16 22.47 13.58
C GLN A 40 5.00 21.49 12.74
N ALA A 41 5.72 21.98 11.73
CA ALA A 41 6.60 21.14 10.92
C ALA A 41 7.73 20.52 11.75
N LYS A 42 8.40 21.29 12.63
CA LYS A 42 9.42 20.78 13.57
C LYS A 42 8.86 19.73 14.53
N ALA A 43 7.64 19.94 15.00
CA ALA A 43 6.92 18.98 15.84
C ALA A 43 6.52 17.71 15.07
N LYS A 44 6.19 17.83 13.78
CA LYS A 44 5.75 16.72 12.94
C LYS A 44 6.90 15.90 12.34
N TYR A 45 7.99 16.52 11.91
CA TYR A 45 9.05 15.87 11.15
C TYR A 45 10.36 15.76 11.93
N LEU A 46 10.94 14.56 12.00
CA LEU A 46 12.20 14.27 12.67
C LEU A 46 13.37 15.06 12.05
N ASN A 47 13.39 15.16 10.73
CA ASN A 47 14.47 15.84 9.98
C ASN A 47 14.55 17.35 10.27
N LEU A 48 13.47 17.95 10.77
CA LEU A 48 13.42 19.39 11.08
C LEU A 48 13.82 19.71 12.54
N LYS A 49 14.27 18.73 13.33
CA LYS A 49 14.64 18.94 14.75
C LYS A 49 15.60 20.12 14.96
N ASN A 50 16.56 20.30 14.05
CA ASN A 50 17.61 21.32 14.16
C ASN A 50 17.48 22.40 13.07
N TYR A 51 16.28 22.60 12.53
CA TYR A 51 16.03 23.60 11.49
C TYR A 51 15.87 25.00 12.10
N HIS A 52 16.65 25.98 11.65
CA HIS A 52 16.65 27.34 12.22
C HIS A 52 16.53 28.46 11.17
N ASP A 53 16.53 28.14 9.88
CA ASP A 53 16.57 29.14 8.80
C ASP A 53 15.28 29.98 8.70
N MET A 54 14.15 29.43 9.16
CA MET A 54 12.87 30.14 9.25
C MET A 54 12.36 30.19 10.69
N GLY A 55 11.72 31.31 11.03
CA GLY A 55 11.03 31.54 12.27
C GLY A 55 9.82 30.64 12.46
N ASP A 56 9.54 30.27 13.70
CA ASP A 56 8.50 29.30 14.08
C ASP A 56 7.08 29.62 13.59
N LYS A 57 6.77 30.90 13.37
CA LYS A 57 5.45 31.37 12.91
C LYS A 57 5.35 31.43 11.38
N GLU A 58 6.46 31.28 10.66
CA GLU A 58 6.47 31.32 9.21
C GLU A 58 5.76 30.11 8.61
N HIS A 59 5.34 30.23 7.35
CA HIS A 59 4.65 29.19 6.63
C HIS A 59 5.63 28.14 6.12
N TYR A 60 5.37 26.89 6.49
CA TYR A 60 5.98 25.71 5.92
C TYR A 60 4.96 25.02 5.01
N TYR A 61 5.36 24.78 3.76
CA TYR A 61 4.55 24.11 2.75
C TYR A 61 5.10 22.71 2.53
N TYR A 62 4.23 21.71 2.72
CA TYR A 62 4.57 20.31 2.55
C TYR A 62 3.76 19.72 1.39
N GLU A 63 4.43 19.15 0.39
CA GLU A 63 3.74 18.46 -0.72
C GLU A 63 3.25 17.09 -0.26
N ASP A 64 1.96 16.82 -0.42
CA ASP A 64 1.38 15.52 -0.18
C ASP A 64 1.57 14.59 -1.38
N HIS A 65 2.65 13.82 -1.36
CA HIS A 65 2.99 12.95 -2.47
C HIS A 65 2.09 11.71 -2.61
N LEU A 66 1.31 11.36 -1.58
CA LEU A 66 0.37 10.23 -1.63
C LEU A 66 -1.00 10.63 -2.20
N GLU A 67 -1.28 11.92 -2.31
CA GLU A 67 -2.51 12.43 -2.90
C GLU A 67 -2.36 12.55 -4.43
N HIS A 68 -3.01 11.65 -5.17
CA HIS A 68 -2.87 11.55 -6.63
C HIS A 68 -4.04 12.16 -7.42
N LYS A 69 -4.92 12.93 -6.78
CA LYS A 69 -6.11 13.50 -7.43
C LYS A 69 -5.77 14.33 -8.67
N ASP A 70 -4.68 15.10 -8.61
CA ASP A 70 -4.20 15.98 -9.68
C ASP A 70 -3.77 15.19 -10.94
N LEU A 71 -3.23 13.98 -10.78
CA LEU A 71 -2.99 13.06 -11.89
C LEU A 71 -4.31 12.68 -12.58
N ILE A 72 -5.36 12.41 -11.81
CA ILE A 72 -6.68 12.09 -12.37
C ILE A 72 -7.30 13.33 -13.04
N SER A 73 -7.14 14.52 -12.44
CA SER A 73 -7.57 15.79 -13.04
C SER A 73 -6.89 16.00 -14.40
N ALA A 74 -5.58 15.75 -14.50
CA ALA A 74 -4.83 15.81 -15.75
C ALA A 74 -5.39 14.84 -16.79
N VAL A 75 -5.59 13.56 -16.42
CA VAL A 75 -6.15 12.54 -17.32
C VAL A 75 -7.55 12.92 -17.80
N SER A 76 -8.38 13.53 -16.96
CA SER A 76 -9.73 13.99 -17.32
C SER A 76 -9.77 15.13 -18.35
N GLY A 77 -8.65 15.84 -18.50
CA GLY A 77 -8.47 16.83 -19.56
C GLY A 77 -8.35 16.19 -20.94
N LEU A 78 -7.76 14.98 -21.01
CA LEU A 78 -7.55 14.24 -22.26
C LEU A 78 -8.63 13.18 -22.52
N ILE A 79 -9.17 12.53 -21.49
CA ILE A 79 -10.12 11.43 -21.60
C ILE A 79 -11.51 11.88 -21.17
N ASP A 80 -12.50 11.70 -22.04
CA ASP A 80 -13.89 12.10 -21.77
C ASP A 80 -14.63 11.04 -20.94
N ARG A 81 -14.39 11.08 -19.63
CA ARG A 81 -15.02 10.20 -18.63
C ARG A 81 -15.51 10.99 -17.42
N ALA A 82 -16.78 10.78 -17.06
CA ALA A 82 -17.43 11.53 -15.97
C ALA A 82 -16.84 11.16 -14.60
N ASP A 83 -16.56 9.88 -14.37
CA ASP A 83 -15.97 9.39 -13.13
C ASP A 83 -14.57 9.96 -12.87
N PHE A 84 -13.75 10.14 -13.91
CA PHE A 84 -12.44 10.81 -13.78
C PHE A 84 -12.59 12.28 -13.39
N ARG A 85 -13.58 12.99 -13.97
CA ARG A 85 -13.86 14.38 -13.61
C ARG A 85 -14.38 14.54 -12.19
N ILE A 86 -15.22 13.60 -11.73
CA ILE A 86 -15.76 13.60 -10.37
C ILE A 86 -14.63 13.35 -9.37
N PHE A 87 -13.79 12.34 -9.63
CA PHE A 87 -12.71 11.97 -8.73
C PHE A 87 -11.59 13.02 -8.68
N GLY A 88 -11.06 13.43 -9.84
CA GLY A 88 -9.97 14.39 -9.91
C GLY A 88 -10.42 15.84 -9.70
N GLY A 89 -11.69 16.16 -9.91
CA GLY A 89 -12.17 17.53 -10.01
C GLY A 89 -11.59 18.27 -11.22
N ARG A 90 -11.86 19.58 -11.30
CA ARG A 90 -11.23 20.48 -12.28
C ARG A 90 -10.07 21.22 -11.62
N SER A 91 -8.86 21.02 -12.14
CA SER A 91 -7.65 21.71 -11.69
C SER A 91 -6.94 22.45 -12.83
N VAL A 92 -5.83 23.11 -12.50
CA VAL A 92 -4.89 23.67 -13.49
C VAL A 92 -4.38 22.58 -14.42
N ASP A 93 -4.14 21.36 -13.90
CA ASP A 93 -3.72 20.20 -14.70
C ASP A 93 -4.73 19.86 -15.79
N THR A 94 -6.04 19.86 -15.47
CA THR A 94 -7.09 19.61 -16.47
C THR A 94 -7.00 20.61 -17.61
N LYS A 95 -6.91 21.92 -17.28
CA LYS A 95 -6.84 22.99 -18.29
C LYS A 95 -5.57 22.93 -19.11
N LEU A 96 -4.44 22.62 -18.48
CA LEU A 96 -3.16 22.47 -19.16
C LEU A 96 -3.25 21.33 -20.19
N ILE A 97 -3.77 20.17 -19.79
CA ILE A 97 -3.90 19.03 -20.70
C ILE A 97 -4.91 19.32 -21.81
N GLU A 98 -6.03 19.98 -21.52
CA GLU A 98 -6.99 20.42 -22.55
C GLU A 98 -6.34 21.38 -23.56
N ALA A 99 -5.53 22.33 -23.10
CA ALA A 99 -4.81 23.24 -23.99
C ALA A 99 -3.77 22.50 -24.85
N LEU A 100 -2.99 21.61 -24.25
CA LEU A 100 -1.99 20.79 -24.95
C LEU A 100 -2.60 19.81 -25.95
N SER A 101 -3.82 19.33 -25.72
CA SER A 101 -4.55 18.47 -26.65
C SER A 101 -5.31 19.23 -27.74
N GLY A 102 -5.25 20.57 -27.76
CA GLY A 102 -6.07 21.40 -28.65
C GLY A 102 -7.57 21.23 -28.40
N HIS A 103 -7.95 21.03 -27.14
CA HIS A 103 -9.30 20.75 -26.65
C HIS A 103 -9.92 19.46 -27.20
N ARG A 104 -9.12 18.58 -27.82
CA ARG A 104 -9.58 17.27 -28.27
C ARG A 104 -9.57 16.30 -27.10
N LYS A 105 -10.63 15.50 -27.00
CA LYS A 105 -10.76 14.44 -25.99
C LYS A 105 -10.89 13.07 -26.64
N ILE A 106 -10.29 12.08 -25.98
CA ILE A 106 -10.41 10.67 -26.32
C ILE A 106 -11.65 10.14 -25.62
N LYS A 107 -12.61 9.63 -26.39
CA LYS A 107 -13.75 8.90 -25.83
C LYS A 107 -13.27 7.55 -25.31
N SER A 108 -13.62 7.23 -24.07
CA SER A 108 -13.35 5.93 -23.46
C SER A 108 -14.53 5.56 -22.59
N GLU A 109 -14.97 4.31 -22.71
CA GLU A 109 -15.97 3.76 -21.80
C GLU A 109 -15.29 3.19 -20.55
N ASN A 110 -16.04 3.14 -19.45
CA ASN A 110 -15.59 2.49 -18.24
C ASN A 110 -15.70 0.97 -18.40
N LYS A 111 -14.58 0.32 -18.75
CA LYS A 111 -14.52 -1.14 -18.81
C LYS A 111 -14.24 -1.78 -17.44
N GLN A 112 -14.01 -0.99 -16.39
CA GLN A 112 -13.78 -1.52 -15.05
C GLN A 112 -15.05 -2.09 -14.43
N GLU A 113 -16.24 -1.52 -14.66
CA GLU A 113 -17.51 -2.15 -14.25
C GLU A 113 -17.64 -3.57 -14.84
N THR A 114 -17.17 -3.78 -16.07
CA THR A 114 -17.17 -5.08 -16.74
C THR A 114 -16.05 -6.03 -16.26
N ARG A 115 -14.99 -5.53 -15.60
CA ARG A 115 -13.88 -6.33 -15.04
C ARG A 115 -14.06 -6.64 -13.56
N ILE A 116 -14.66 -5.72 -12.79
CA ILE A 116 -15.03 -5.88 -11.38
C ILE A 116 -16.12 -6.96 -11.23
N GLN A 117 -16.99 -7.10 -12.24
CA GLN A 117 -18.02 -8.16 -12.28
C GLN A 117 -17.50 -9.58 -12.54
N LYS A 118 -16.20 -9.81 -12.77
CA LYS A 118 -15.64 -11.18 -12.68
C LYS A 118 -15.38 -11.50 -11.20
N GLU A 119 -16.46 -11.59 -10.43
CA GLU A 119 -16.52 -11.73 -8.97
C GLU A 119 -15.88 -13.01 -8.40
N HIS A 120 -15.43 -13.93 -9.25
CA HIS A 120 -14.68 -15.10 -8.86
C HIS A 120 -13.54 -15.33 -9.84
N ILE A 121 -12.30 -15.22 -9.34
CA ILE A 121 -11.21 -16.02 -9.86
C ILE A 121 -10.67 -16.79 -8.66
N SER A 122 -11.29 -17.94 -8.36
CA SER A 122 -10.47 -19.02 -7.83
C SER A 122 -9.47 -19.30 -8.93
N LEU A 123 -8.19 -19.00 -8.70
CA LEU A 123 -7.15 -19.23 -9.70
C LEU A 123 -7.08 -20.70 -10.14
N HIS A 124 -7.83 -21.61 -9.50
CA HIS A 124 -7.87 -23.05 -9.79
C HIS A 124 -9.22 -23.76 -9.54
N ASN A 125 -10.38 -23.09 -9.49
CA ASN A 125 -11.68 -23.71 -9.08
C ASN A 125 -11.67 -24.38 -7.68
N VAL A 126 -10.72 -24.03 -6.83
CA VAL A 126 -10.60 -24.52 -5.45
C VAL A 126 -11.34 -23.58 -4.50
N ASP A 127 -12.11 -24.16 -3.58
CA ASP A 127 -12.81 -23.46 -2.51
C ASP A 127 -11.82 -22.98 -1.42
N MET A 128 -12.14 -21.85 -0.77
CA MET A 128 -11.24 -21.25 0.23
C MET A 128 -11.02 -22.20 1.42
N ASP A 129 -12.08 -22.82 1.92
CA ASP A 129 -12.03 -23.70 3.10
C ASP A 129 -11.25 -24.97 2.79
N GLN A 130 -11.37 -25.50 1.57
CA GLN A 130 -10.55 -26.62 1.11
C GLN A 130 -9.06 -26.27 1.14
N GLU A 131 -8.70 -25.08 0.66
CA GLU A 131 -7.30 -24.65 0.61
C GLU A 131 -6.73 -24.36 2.01
N ILE A 132 -7.52 -23.71 2.87
CA ILE A 132 -7.18 -23.50 4.28
C ILE A 132 -6.99 -24.85 4.98
N SER A 133 -7.90 -25.81 4.77
CA SER A 133 -7.83 -27.14 5.36
C SER A 133 -6.58 -27.89 4.90
N ARG A 134 -6.25 -27.82 3.60
CA ARG A 134 -5.03 -28.41 3.03
C ARG A 134 -3.76 -27.84 3.66
N ILE A 135 -3.71 -26.52 3.87
CA ILE A 135 -2.57 -25.83 4.49
C ILE A 135 -2.44 -26.22 5.98
N LYS A 136 -3.54 -26.14 6.73
CA LYS A 136 -3.57 -26.47 8.17
C LYS A 136 -3.24 -27.95 8.44
N LYS A 137 -3.71 -28.87 7.59
CA LYS A 137 -3.36 -30.31 7.63
C LYS A 137 -1.91 -30.60 7.22
N LYS A 138 -1.16 -29.62 6.71
CA LYS A 138 0.25 -29.82 6.36
C LYS A 138 1.19 -29.16 7.37
N TYR A 139 0.79 -28.04 7.95
CA TYR A 139 1.66 -27.18 8.77
C TYR A 139 1.04 -26.84 10.13
N HIS A 140 0.56 -27.88 10.83
CA HIS A 140 -0.31 -27.86 12.01
C HIS A 140 0.18 -27.05 13.23
N SER A 141 1.48 -26.73 13.31
CA SER A 141 2.13 -26.36 14.59
C SER A 141 2.45 -24.89 14.77
N ASN A 142 2.59 -24.08 13.70
CA ASN A 142 3.01 -22.68 13.82
C ASN A 142 2.05 -21.75 13.08
N THR A 143 1.08 -21.20 13.80
CA THR A 143 0.15 -20.20 13.27
C THR A 143 0.17 -18.93 14.10
N HIS A 144 0.08 -17.79 13.44
CA HIS A 144 -0.15 -16.50 14.07
C HIS A 144 -1.49 -15.94 13.60
N LYS A 145 -2.29 -15.39 14.52
CA LYS A 145 -3.65 -14.91 14.22
C LYS A 145 -3.86 -13.49 14.70
N ILE A 146 -4.50 -12.69 13.87
CA ILE A 146 -4.86 -11.30 14.16
C ILE A 146 -6.27 -11.06 13.69
N ARG A 147 -6.98 -10.22 14.42
CA ARG A 147 -8.34 -9.82 14.08
C ARG A 147 -8.47 -8.31 14.10
N PHE A 148 -9.15 -7.77 13.09
CA PHE A 148 -9.64 -6.41 13.06
C PHE A 148 -11.15 -6.43 12.90
N ASP A 149 -11.87 -5.81 13.82
CA ASP A 149 -13.33 -5.72 13.71
C ASP A 149 -13.73 -4.66 12.67
N ILE A 150 -14.78 -4.96 11.92
CA ILE A 150 -15.39 -4.01 11.00
C ILE A 150 -16.61 -3.42 11.72
N PRO A 151 -16.64 -2.10 11.98
CA PRO A 151 -17.76 -1.45 12.65
C PRO A 151 -19.10 -1.74 11.96
N GLU A 152 -20.18 -1.83 12.73
CA GLU A 152 -21.53 -2.07 12.18
C GLU A 152 -22.00 -0.99 11.20
N SER A 153 -21.45 0.24 11.30
CA SER A 153 -21.69 1.33 10.36
C SER A 153 -21.23 1.04 8.93
N ILE A 154 -20.35 0.06 8.74
CA ILE A 154 -19.86 -0.37 7.43
C ILE A 154 -20.67 -1.59 7.00
N ASP A 155 -21.52 -1.43 5.96
CA ASP A 155 -22.16 -2.58 5.33
C ASP A 155 -21.13 -3.37 4.51
N THR A 156 -20.71 -4.51 5.04
CA THR A 156 -19.73 -5.40 4.41
C THR A 156 -20.17 -5.91 3.03
N LYS A 157 -21.45 -5.82 2.68
CA LYS A 157 -21.94 -6.17 1.32
C LYS A 157 -21.53 -5.13 0.27
N THR A 158 -21.28 -3.89 0.68
CA THR A 158 -20.83 -2.78 -0.19
C THR A 158 -19.33 -2.79 -0.46
N ILE A 159 -18.57 -3.68 0.22
CA ILE A 159 -17.13 -3.82 -0.01
C ILE A 159 -16.91 -4.47 -1.39
N ILE A 160 -16.26 -3.73 -2.28
CA ILE A 160 -15.97 -4.14 -3.65
C ILE A 160 -14.54 -4.68 -3.72
N PRO A 161 -14.34 -5.93 -4.20
CA PRO A 161 -13.01 -6.43 -4.52
C PRO A 161 -12.50 -5.84 -5.85
N VAL A 162 -11.24 -5.41 -5.88
CA VAL A 162 -10.54 -4.95 -7.10
C VAL A 162 -9.17 -5.61 -7.16
N PHE A 163 -8.94 -6.44 -8.17
CA PHE A 163 -7.75 -7.28 -8.27
C PHE A 163 -6.91 -6.95 -9.51
N PHE A 164 -5.63 -6.67 -9.28
CA PHE A 164 -4.62 -6.45 -10.30
C PHE A 164 -3.66 -7.65 -10.31
N PHE A 165 -4.09 -8.78 -10.87
CA PHE A 165 -3.34 -10.05 -10.83
C PHE A 165 -1.92 -9.97 -11.40
N GLU A 166 -1.75 -9.26 -12.52
CA GLU A 166 -0.43 -9.10 -13.16
C GLU A 166 0.52 -8.25 -12.32
N PHE A 167 -0.01 -7.24 -11.62
CA PHE A 167 0.76 -6.43 -10.70
C PHE A 167 0.97 -7.16 -9.36
N GLY A 168 0.02 -8.02 -8.98
CA GLY A 168 -0.03 -8.73 -7.70
C GLY A 168 -0.52 -7.86 -6.56
N LEU A 169 -1.62 -7.14 -6.78
CA LEU A 169 -2.28 -6.31 -5.77
C LEU A 169 -3.77 -6.66 -5.70
N TYR A 170 -4.24 -6.91 -4.48
CA TYR A 170 -5.60 -7.34 -4.21
C TYR A 170 -6.22 -6.37 -3.22
N ILE A 171 -7.34 -5.76 -3.59
CA ILE A 171 -7.94 -4.67 -2.84
C ILE A 171 -9.39 -5.03 -2.50
N TRP A 172 -9.83 -4.67 -1.31
CA TRP A 172 -11.23 -4.64 -0.91
C TRP A 172 -11.54 -3.24 -0.40
N ARG A 173 -12.55 -2.58 -0.95
CA ARG A 173 -12.79 -1.17 -0.65
C ARG A 173 -14.26 -0.76 -0.64
N THR A 174 -14.55 0.27 0.14
CA THR A 174 -15.73 1.15 0.03
C THR A 174 -15.29 2.58 0.43
N ASP A 175 -16.23 3.50 0.66
CA ASP A 175 -15.96 4.86 1.12
C ASP A 175 -15.43 4.94 2.56
N GLN A 176 -15.60 3.89 3.36
CA GLN A 176 -15.18 3.84 4.77
C GLN A 176 -14.20 2.70 5.08
N PHE A 177 -13.83 1.90 4.09
CA PHE A 177 -13.00 0.70 4.29
C PHE A 177 -12.02 0.56 3.14
N PHE A 178 -10.79 0.18 3.46
CA PHE A 178 -9.81 -0.22 2.47
C PHE A 178 -8.86 -1.27 3.06
N LEU A 179 -8.72 -2.39 2.37
CA LEU A 179 -7.70 -3.40 2.63
C LEU A 179 -6.96 -3.66 1.33
N SER A 180 -5.63 -3.62 1.37
CA SER A 180 -4.78 -4.10 0.27
C SER A 180 -3.95 -5.29 0.70
N VAL A 181 -3.60 -6.15 -0.25
CA VAL A 181 -2.64 -7.24 -0.05
C VAL A 181 -1.69 -7.26 -1.24
N ARG A 182 -0.39 -7.19 -0.93
CA ARG A 182 0.67 -7.33 -1.92
C ARG A 182 1.03 -8.81 -2.09
N CYS A 183 0.87 -9.38 -3.29
CA CYS A 183 1.35 -10.73 -3.59
C CYS A 183 1.50 -10.95 -5.10
N GLY A 184 2.73 -10.96 -5.60
CA GLY A 184 2.96 -11.22 -7.03
C GLY A 184 4.38 -10.84 -7.50
N PRO A 185 4.58 -10.64 -8.81
CA PRO A 185 5.91 -10.61 -9.40
C PRO A 185 6.74 -9.41 -8.94
N ILE A 186 8.06 -9.61 -8.81
CA ILE A 186 9.03 -8.56 -8.45
C ILE A 186 9.68 -8.00 -9.73
N GLY A 187 9.01 -7.02 -10.36
CA GLY A 187 9.42 -6.43 -11.63
C GLY A 187 9.66 -7.46 -12.76
N ARG A 188 10.29 -7.05 -13.86
CA ARG A 188 10.72 -8.00 -14.90
C ARG A 188 11.96 -8.76 -14.43
N ASN A 189 11.87 -10.09 -14.36
CA ASN A 189 12.98 -11.00 -14.04
C ASN A 189 13.73 -10.66 -12.75
N GLY A 190 13.01 -10.23 -11.70
CA GLY A 190 13.62 -9.90 -10.40
C GLY A 190 14.43 -8.60 -10.39
N ARG A 191 14.37 -7.77 -11.45
CA ARG A 191 14.99 -6.45 -11.44
C ARG A 191 14.35 -5.54 -10.39
N GLY A 192 13.04 -5.64 -10.18
CA GLY A 192 12.33 -5.06 -9.02
C GLY A 192 12.85 -3.71 -8.52
N GLY A 193 13.04 -2.72 -9.40
CA GLY A 193 13.74 -1.47 -9.06
C GLY A 193 13.12 -0.73 -7.87
N HIS A 194 11.79 -0.74 -7.83
CA HIS A 194 10.99 -0.13 -6.77
C HIS A 194 10.38 -1.17 -5.82
N ALA A 195 10.78 -2.44 -5.91
CA ALA A 195 10.20 -3.49 -5.08
C ALA A 195 10.90 -3.56 -3.72
N HIS A 196 10.11 -3.82 -2.70
CA HIS A 196 10.55 -4.12 -1.35
C HIS A 196 10.31 -5.59 -1.04
N ASN A 197 10.81 -6.07 0.09
CA ASN A 197 10.48 -7.39 0.64
C ASN A 197 9.09 -7.36 1.31
N ASP A 198 8.08 -6.96 0.55
CA ASP A 198 6.71 -6.65 1.01
C ASP A 198 5.68 -7.72 0.59
N GLN A 199 6.14 -8.91 0.21
CA GLN A 199 5.23 -9.98 -0.19
C GLN A 199 4.36 -10.40 1.00
N LEU A 200 3.05 -10.50 0.74
CA LEU A 200 1.97 -10.70 1.70
C LEU A 200 1.71 -9.50 2.62
N ALA A 201 2.39 -8.36 2.45
CA ALA A 201 2.12 -7.15 3.21
C ALA A 201 0.70 -6.63 2.97
N ILE A 202 0.13 -5.93 3.97
CA ILE A 202 -1.17 -5.27 3.85
C ILE A 202 -1.11 -3.82 4.30
N GLU A 203 -1.98 -3.00 3.73
CA GLU A 203 -2.48 -1.79 4.39
C GLU A 203 -3.95 -1.98 4.75
N LEU A 204 -4.37 -1.34 5.85
CA LEU A 204 -5.74 -1.41 6.34
C LEU A 204 -6.19 -0.04 6.84
N PHE A 205 -7.33 0.41 6.33
CA PHE A 205 -8.06 1.60 6.74
C PHE A 205 -9.51 1.21 7.08
N ILE A 206 -9.99 1.65 8.23
CA ILE A 206 -11.35 1.38 8.70
C ILE A 206 -11.91 2.65 9.33
N ASN A 207 -13.05 3.12 8.83
CA ASN A 207 -13.89 4.18 9.40
C ASN A 207 -13.11 5.46 9.82
N GLY A 208 -12.37 6.06 8.88
CA GLY A 208 -11.61 7.28 9.15
C GLY A 208 -10.23 7.05 9.78
N GLN A 209 -9.88 5.80 10.10
CA GLN A 209 -8.64 5.47 10.79
C GLN A 209 -7.75 4.54 9.96
N GLN A 210 -6.49 4.95 9.77
CA GLN A 210 -5.45 4.08 9.25
C GLN A 210 -5.05 3.08 10.36
N MET A 211 -5.41 1.82 10.17
CA MET A 211 -5.13 0.74 11.13
C MET A 211 -3.72 0.18 10.92
N ILE A 212 -3.34 -0.01 9.65
CA ILE A 212 -2.03 -0.52 9.24
C ILE A 212 -1.56 0.34 8.07
N ALA A 213 -0.46 1.06 8.24
CA ALA A 213 0.20 1.82 7.19
C ALA A 213 1.54 1.18 6.83
N ASP A 214 1.88 1.20 5.54
CA ASP A 214 3.25 0.96 5.11
C ASP A 214 4.12 2.19 5.46
N PRO A 215 5.39 2.00 5.87
CA PRO A 215 6.25 3.13 6.17
C PRO A 215 6.74 3.90 4.94
N GLY A 216 6.66 3.32 3.74
CA GLY A 216 7.09 3.96 2.51
C GLY A 216 8.57 3.76 2.18
N THR A 217 9.19 4.75 1.55
CA THR A 217 10.55 4.62 0.98
C THR A 217 11.65 5.37 1.71
N TYR A 218 11.30 6.53 2.29
CA TYR A 218 12.23 7.54 2.76
C TYR A 218 13.18 8.11 1.71
N VAL A 219 14.31 7.45 1.43
CA VAL A 219 15.35 7.95 0.52
C VAL A 219 15.80 6.88 -0.47
N TYR A 220 16.31 7.35 -1.60
CA TYR A 220 16.77 6.49 -2.69
C TYR A 220 18.27 6.19 -2.57
N THR A 221 19.12 7.18 -2.81
CA THR A 221 20.57 6.96 -2.92
C THR A 221 21.36 7.64 -1.81
N ALA A 222 20.77 8.63 -1.13
CA ALA A 222 21.46 9.44 -0.13
C ALA A 222 21.90 8.65 1.11
N ASP A 223 21.13 7.64 1.52
CA ASP A 223 21.50 6.72 2.59
C ASP A 223 21.10 5.28 2.22
N PRO A 224 22.03 4.50 1.63
CA PRO A 224 21.81 3.10 1.25
C PRO A 224 21.33 2.21 2.39
N ARG A 225 21.81 2.45 3.62
CA ARG A 225 21.44 1.65 4.79
C ARG A 225 20.00 1.94 5.19
N LYS A 226 19.61 3.22 5.22
CA LYS A 226 18.22 3.60 5.51
C LYS A 226 17.27 3.13 4.41
N ARG A 227 17.63 3.25 3.14
CA ARG A 227 16.84 2.67 2.04
C ARG A 227 16.58 1.18 2.26
N ASN A 228 17.62 0.40 2.52
CA ASN A 228 17.45 -1.04 2.77
C ASN A 228 16.66 -1.33 4.06
N GLN A 229 16.69 -0.44 5.05
CA GLN A 229 15.81 -0.53 6.22
C GLN A 229 14.33 -0.43 5.80
N TYR A 230 13.95 0.53 4.93
CA TYR A 230 12.57 0.64 4.42
C TYR A 230 12.19 -0.51 3.47
N ARG A 231 13.13 -1.04 2.67
CA ARG A 231 12.91 -2.17 1.76
C ARG A 231 12.78 -3.54 2.46
N SER A 232 13.12 -3.62 3.74
CA SER A 232 13.18 -4.86 4.52
C SER A 232 11.79 -5.36 4.89
N VAL A 233 11.59 -6.68 4.90
CA VAL A 233 10.33 -7.30 5.38
C VAL A 233 9.98 -6.87 6.81
N GLN A 234 10.99 -6.51 7.61
CA GLN A 234 10.79 -6.07 8.99
C GLN A 234 10.05 -4.73 9.09
N SER A 235 10.02 -3.95 8.01
CA SER A 235 9.34 -2.65 7.94
C SER A 235 7.86 -2.76 7.57
N HIS A 236 7.44 -3.89 6.99
CA HIS A 236 6.09 -4.07 6.46
C HIS A 236 5.21 -4.91 7.38
N PHE A 237 3.87 -4.78 7.26
CA PHE A 237 2.94 -5.70 7.94
C PHE A 237 2.88 -7.02 7.19
N ALA A 238 3.95 -7.79 7.24
CA ALA A 238 4.11 -9.04 6.49
C ALA A 238 4.60 -10.17 7.41
N PRO A 239 4.44 -11.44 7.01
CA PRO A 239 5.08 -12.56 7.70
C PRO A 239 6.61 -12.41 7.63
N ALA A 240 7.26 -12.21 8.78
CA ALA A 240 8.69 -11.90 8.86
C ALA A 240 9.44 -12.87 9.79
N MET A 241 10.64 -13.28 9.38
CA MET A 241 11.57 -14.03 10.22
C MET A 241 12.68 -13.09 10.71
N ASN A 242 12.92 -13.03 12.01
CA ASN A 242 13.91 -12.10 12.58
C ASN A 242 15.28 -12.26 11.92
N GLY A 243 15.88 -11.12 11.55
CA GLY A 243 17.23 -11.09 10.97
C GLY A 243 17.34 -11.79 9.62
N SER A 244 16.22 -12.02 8.93
CA SER A 244 16.20 -12.66 7.62
C SER A 244 15.26 -11.95 6.68
N GLU A 245 15.62 -11.98 5.40
CA GLU A 245 14.88 -11.36 4.32
C GLU A 245 14.40 -12.41 3.31
N PRO A 246 13.18 -12.29 2.77
CA PRO A 246 12.68 -13.20 1.74
C PRO A 246 13.34 -12.99 0.37
N GLY A 247 13.98 -11.84 0.15
CA GLY A 247 14.77 -11.47 -1.02
C GLY A 247 16.04 -10.72 -0.63
N SER A 248 17.11 -10.84 -1.42
CA SER A 248 18.40 -10.24 -1.08
C SER A 248 18.38 -8.72 -1.28
N LEU A 249 18.69 -7.98 -0.21
CA LEU A 249 18.85 -6.52 -0.23
C LEU A 249 20.24 -6.07 -0.73
N ASP A 250 21.16 -7.03 -0.95
CA ASP A 250 22.56 -6.79 -1.28
C ASP A 250 22.85 -6.82 -2.79
N LEU A 251 21.86 -7.15 -3.62
CA LEU A 251 22.04 -7.19 -5.08
C LEU A 251 22.33 -5.81 -5.66
N SER A 252 21.54 -4.81 -5.26
CA SER A 252 21.75 -3.36 -5.42
C SER A 252 20.61 -2.60 -4.75
N LEU A 253 20.68 -1.27 -4.71
CA LEU A 253 19.60 -0.42 -4.20
C LEU A 253 18.31 -0.46 -5.02
N PHE A 254 18.38 -0.96 -6.26
CA PHE A 254 17.25 -1.06 -7.18
C PHE A 254 17.17 -2.47 -7.78
N ARG A 255 17.53 -3.48 -6.97
CA ARG A 255 17.37 -4.88 -7.32
C ARG A 255 17.12 -5.72 -6.07
N LEU A 256 16.10 -6.58 -6.15
CA LEU A 256 15.69 -7.44 -5.03
C LEU A 256 15.75 -8.94 -5.37
N GLY A 257 15.71 -9.27 -6.67
CA GLY A 257 15.52 -10.64 -7.12
C GLY A 257 14.07 -11.09 -6.94
N ASP A 258 13.83 -12.39 -7.15
CA ASP A 258 12.51 -13.01 -6.93
C ASP A 258 12.67 -14.33 -6.18
N SER A 259 13.49 -14.34 -5.12
CA SER A 259 13.68 -15.54 -4.29
C SER A 259 12.39 -15.92 -3.55
N ALA A 260 11.58 -14.91 -3.22
CA ALA A 260 10.29 -15.07 -2.57
C ALA A 260 9.33 -15.93 -3.40
N ARG A 261 9.26 -15.75 -4.73
CA ARG A 261 8.35 -16.49 -5.63
C ARG A 261 6.93 -16.53 -5.09
N ALA A 262 6.42 -15.35 -4.74
CA ALA A 262 5.09 -15.20 -4.16
C ALA A 262 3.99 -15.63 -5.14
N LYS A 263 2.96 -16.29 -4.63
CA LYS A 263 1.83 -16.79 -5.42
C LYS A 263 0.54 -16.65 -4.64
N VAL A 264 -0.50 -16.31 -5.38
CA VAL A 264 -1.89 -16.34 -4.89
C VAL A 264 -2.49 -17.69 -5.20
N LEU A 265 -3.13 -18.26 -4.19
CA LEU A 265 -3.87 -19.52 -4.25
C LEU A 265 -5.36 -19.25 -4.38
N TYR A 266 -5.85 -18.21 -3.71
CA TYR A 266 -7.25 -17.82 -3.71
C TYR A 266 -7.39 -16.31 -3.51
N ALA A 267 -8.33 -15.68 -4.22
CA ALA A 267 -8.79 -14.31 -3.96
C ALA A 267 -10.25 -14.16 -4.40
N SER A 268 -11.10 -13.67 -3.51
CA SER A 268 -12.51 -13.37 -3.79
C SER A 268 -13.00 -12.24 -2.89
N ARG A 269 -14.28 -11.87 -3.00
CA ARG A 269 -14.90 -10.93 -2.05
C ARG A 269 -14.83 -11.39 -0.58
N HIS A 270 -14.66 -12.70 -0.34
CA HIS A 270 -14.63 -13.29 1.00
C HIS A 270 -13.23 -13.38 1.61
N GLY A 271 -12.16 -13.12 0.84
CA GLY A 271 -10.82 -13.22 1.39
C GLY A 271 -9.73 -13.52 0.37
N PHE A 272 -8.59 -13.90 0.92
CA PHE A 272 -7.33 -14.10 0.21
C PHE A 272 -6.52 -15.24 0.83
N VAL A 273 -5.88 -16.05 -0.02
CA VAL A 273 -4.85 -17.01 0.39
C VAL A 273 -3.67 -16.85 -0.54
N GLY A 274 -2.51 -16.52 0.04
CA GLY A 274 -1.25 -16.37 -0.69
C GLY A 274 -0.09 -16.98 0.08
N TYR A 275 1.01 -17.22 -0.61
CA TYR A 275 2.23 -17.70 0.03
C TYR A 275 3.48 -17.23 -0.72
N HIS A 276 4.62 -17.30 -0.04
CA HIS A 276 5.94 -17.19 -0.66
C HIS A 276 6.92 -18.20 -0.04
N LYS A 277 8.07 -18.42 -0.66
CA LYS A 277 9.14 -19.34 -0.22
C LYS A 277 10.48 -18.64 0.03
N GLY A 278 10.45 -17.32 0.26
CA GLY A 278 11.65 -16.50 0.46
C GLY A 278 12.57 -16.96 1.59
N PHE A 279 12.03 -17.64 2.60
CA PHE A 279 12.80 -18.23 3.70
C PHE A 279 13.15 -19.72 3.46
N HIS A 280 13.23 -20.19 2.22
CA HIS A 280 13.43 -21.60 1.82
C HIS A 280 12.26 -22.56 2.08
N LYS A 281 11.43 -22.31 3.08
CA LYS A 281 10.15 -23.02 3.28
C LYS A 281 8.96 -22.08 3.07
N PRO A 282 7.77 -22.61 2.73
CA PRO A 282 6.62 -21.76 2.45
C PRO A 282 6.08 -21.09 3.71
N VAL A 283 5.68 -19.85 3.55
CA VAL A 283 4.94 -19.03 4.49
C VAL A 283 3.64 -18.62 3.84
N TYR A 284 2.51 -18.91 4.48
CA TYR A 284 1.18 -18.62 3.97
C TYR A 284 0.56 -17.48 4.77
N ARG A 285 -0.21 -16.63 4.08
CA ARG A 285 -1.13 -15.69 4.70
C ARG A 285 -2.54 -15.97 4.20
N ILE A 286 -3.44 -16.16 5.15
CA ILE A 286 -4.87 -16.38 4.95
C ILE A 286 -5.58 -15.16 5.52
N ILE A 287 -6.44 -14.54 4.73
CA ILE A 287 -7.25 -13.40 5.16
C ILE A 287 -8.70 -13.75 4.87
N GLU A 288 -9.52 -13.80 5.91
CA GLU A 288 -10.95 -14.08 5.82
C GLU A 288 -11.70 -12.77 6.13
N ILE A 289 -12.61 -12.38 5.24
CA ILE A 289 -13.36 -11.12 5.32
C ILE A 289 -14.84 -11.45 5.50
N ALA A 290 -15.33 -11.15 6.70
CA ALA A 290 -16.75 -11.25 7.06
C ALA A 290 -17.16 -9.99 7.84
N ARG A 291 -17.66 -10.14 9.07
CA ARG A 291 -17.86 -9.02 10.02
C ARG A 291 -16.59 -8.62 10.77
N SER A 292 -15.49 -9.27 10.44
CA SER A 292 -14.14 -8.95 10.88
C SER A 292 -13.17 -9.37 9.77
N ILE A 293 -11.99 -8.80 9.79
CA ILE A 293 -10.85 -9.32 9.04
C ILE A 293 -10.09 -10.26 9.98
N GLN A 294 -10.04 -11.55 9.63
CA GLN A 294 -9.19 -12.52 10.32
C GLN A 294 -7.97 -12.82 9.47
N ILE A 295 -6.79 -12.52 9.99
CA ILE A 295 -5.51 -12.80 9.33
C ILE A 295 -4.88 -13.97 10.06
N THR A 296 -4.62 -15.06 9.34
CA THR A 296 -3.87 -16.21 9.84
C THR A 296 -2.63 -16.41 9.00
N ASP A 297 -1.46 -16.26 9.61
CA ASP A 297 -0.19 -16.64 9.00
C ASP A 297 0.18 -18.07 9.41
N VAL A 298 0.56 -18.90 8.45
CA VAL A 298 0.93 -20.30 8.68
C VAL A 298 2.36 -20.55 8.22
N TYR A 299 3.14 -21.16 9.10
CA TYR A 299 4.58 -21.32 8.93
C TYR A 299 5.01 -22.78 9.02
N SER A 300 6.01 -23.14 8.22
CA SER A 300 6.57 -24.49 8.19
C SER A 300 7.76 -24.61 9.15
N ASP A 301 7.52 -25.14 10.36
CA ASP A 301 8.54 -25.45 11.38
C ASP A 301 9.57 -24.34 11.67
N TYR A 302 9.11 -23.11 11.86
CA TYR A 302 9.95 -22.01 12.37
C TYR A 302 9.58 -21.72 13.82
N LYS A 303 10.56 -21.83 14.73
CA LYS A 303 10.37 -21.57 16.17
C LYS A 303 10.37 -20.09 16.54
N THR A 304 10.74 -19.20 15.63
CA THR A 304 10.96 -17.76 15.91
C THR A 304 10.46 -16.91 14.75
N ILE A 305 9.21 -16.46 14.84
CA ILE A 305 8.61 -15.50 13.93
C ILE A 305 7.96 -14.46 14.81
N ASN A 306 8.60 -13.28 14.86
CA ASN A 306 8.05 -12.17 15.58
C ASN A 306 7.02 -11.50 14.70
N PHE A 307 5.76 -11.71 15.04
CA PHE A 307 4.74 -10.82 14.56
C PHE A 307 4.73 -9.58 15.45
N ARG A 308 4.94 -8.40 14.86
CA ARG A 308 4.67 -7.14 15.55
C ARG A 308 3.39 -6.57 14.98
N PRO A 309 2.30 -6.46 15.77
CA PRO A 309 1.20 -5.61 15.37
C PRO A 309 1.78 -4.20 15.22
N LEU A 310 1.80 -3.70 13.99
CA LEU A 310 2.20 -2.33 13.74
C LEU A 310 1.17 -1.43 14.42
N ASN A 311 1.64 -0.50 15.23
CA ASN A 311 0.79 0.53 15.81
C ASN A 311 0.12 1.31 14.66
N HIS A 312 -0.97 2.03 14.94
CA HIS A 312 -1.76 2.83 13.99
C HIS A 312 -0.98 3.86 13.11
N ASN A 313 0.35 3.94 13.25
CA ASN A 313 1.25 4.78 12.47
C ASN A 313 2.29 4.00 11.62
N GLY A 314 2.15 2.67 11.49
CA GLY A 314 2.97 1.85 10.59
C GLY A 314 4.41 1.57 11.05
N SER A 315 4.84 0.34 10.84
CA SER A 315 6.21 -0.21 10.86
C SER A 315 6.95 -0.45 12.21
N ALA A 316 7.75 -1.52 12.22
CA ALA A 316 8.66 -1.85 13.31
C ALA A 316 9.74 -0.77 13.39
N ASP A 317 9.85 -0.07 14.53
CA ASP A 317 10.97 0.84 14.88
C ASP A 317 11.43 1.89 13.85
N ILE A 318 10.74 2.05 12.71
CA ILE A 318 11.06 3.00 11.65
C ILE A 318 9.95 4.07 11.52
N PRO A 319 10.30 5.33 11.23
CA PRO A 319 9.31 6.39 11.00
C PRO A 319 8.51 6.23 9.69
N PHE A 320 7.27 6.68 9.67
CA PHE A 320 6.52 6.85 8.43
C PHE A 320 7.20 7.89 7.53
N SER A 321 7.36 7.54 6.26
CA SER A 321 8.13 8.29 5.27
C SER A 321 7.86 7.78 3.85
N PRO A 322 6.80 8.24 3.18
CA PRO A 322 6.44 7.74 1.86
C PRO A 322 7.56 7.94 0.82
N SER A 323 8.24 9.07 0.86
CA SER A 323 9.35 9.40 -0.06
C SER A 323 10.01 10.74 0.30
N TYR A 324 11.02 11.12 -0.48
CA TYR A 324 11.66 12.46 -0.49
C TYR A 324 12.27 12.92 0.84
N GLY A 325 12.74 11.98 1.66
CA GLY A 325 13.69 12.26 2.74
C GLY A 325 13.12 12.90 4.00
N TYR A 326 11.80 12.95 4.16
CA TYR A 326 11.19 13.39 5.42
C TYR A 326 10.71 12.20 6.23
N GLN A 327 10.82 12.24 7.56
CA GLN A 327 10.35 11.20 8.47
C GLN A 327 9.42 11.82 9.50
N GLU A 328 8.23 11.26 9.66
CA GLU A 328 7.30 11.74 10.68
C GLU A 328 7.71 11.29 12.08
N ARG A 329 7.57 12.17 13.06
CA ARG A 329 7.72 11.81 14.47
C ARG A 329 6.61 10.84 14.83
N ARG A 330 6.97 9.82 15.60
CA ARG A 330 5.96 9.00 16.27
C ARG A 330 5.28 9.89 17.31
N LEU A 331 3.97 10.03 17.21
CA LEU A 331 3.18 10.62 18.29
C LEU A 331 3.21 9.62 19.45
N ASP A 332 3.94 9.94 20.51
CA ASP A 332 3.85 9.19 21.76
C ASP A 332 2.43 9.38 22.30
N LYS A 333 1.69 8.28 22.47
CA LYS A 333 0.30 8.28 22.98
C LYS A 333 0.17 8.74 24.45
N GLN A 334 1.17 9.40 25.05
CA GLN A 334 1.08 9.96 26.40
C GLN A 334 0.61 11.43 26.45
N ALA A 335 0.21 12.03 25.32
CA ALA A 335 -0.32 13.39 25.29
C ALA A 335 -1.65 13.48 24.52
N VAL A 336 -2.65 12.71 24.94
CA VAL A 336 -4.06 13.04 24.73
C VAL A 336 -4.74 12.80 26.07
N ILE A 337 -5.30 13.88 26.61
CA ILE A 337 -5.86 14.07 27.95
C ILE A 337 -6.84 12.97 28.35
#